data_AF-A0A8J6HZ32-F1
#
_entry.id   AF-A0A8J6HZ32-F1
#
_cell.length_a   1.000
_cell.length_b   1.000
_cell.length_c   1.000
_cell.angle_alpha   90.00
_cell.angle_beta   90.00
_cell.angle_gamma   90.00
#
_symmetry.space_group_name_H-M   'P 1'
#
loop_
_entity.id
_entity.type
_entity.pdbx_description
1 polymer ?
#
loop_
_entity_poly.entity_id
_entity_poly.type
_entity_poly.pdbx_seq_one_letter_code
_entity_poly.pdbx_strand_id
1 'polypeptide(L)'
;ATESGRVELLGSGKERAEHVMIVDLVRNDVALVARVGSVRVEEMFALRRWVGLWQAESVVSGLVRPGVGWAELLRALAPGGSVTGAPKRAALAQIAALEPVGRGPSMGAVGFCTPYGLDVGLTIRTVAVESGRVHVWAGGGITWGSDPESEVAEAEAKAGPLFAALGGDGELIAQGP
;
A
#
# COMPACT_ATOMS: atom_id res chain seq x y z
N ALA A 1 2.95 -17.42 7.55
CA ALA A 1 1.64 -17.99 7.17
C ALA A 1 1.39 -19.21 8.03
N THR A 2 1.56 -19.04 9.34
CA THR A 2 1.26 -20.05 10.36
C THR A 2 -0.24 -20.04 10.62
N GLU A 3 -0.75 -21.07 11.28
CA GLU A 3 -2.16 -21.05 11.72
C GLU A 3 -2.39 -19.98 12.80
N SER A 4 -1.41 -19.76 13.69
CA SER A 4 -1.49 -18.70 14.71
C SER A 4 -1.68 -17.32 14.08
N GLY A 5 -0.84 -16.94 13.11
CA GLY A 5 -0.94 -15.64 12.43
C GLY A 5 -2.24 -15.50 11.63
N ARG A 6 -2.84 -16.61 11.18
CA ARG A 6 -4.16 -16.60 10.54
C ARG A 6 -5.25 -16.22 11.54
N VAL A 7 -5.23 -16.87 12.70
CA VAL A 7 -6.22 -16.64 13.79
C VAL A 7 -6.07 -15.23 14.35
N GLU A 8 -4.84 -14.76 14.56
CA GLU A 8 -4.53 -13.40 15.00
C GLU A 8 -5.11 -12.36 14.02
N LEU A 9 -4.84 -12.51 12.73
CA LEU A 9 -5.35 -11.57 11.71
C LEU A 9 -6.88 -11.58 11.62
N LEU A 10 -7.53 -12.74 11.74
CA LEU A 10 -9.01 -12.83 11.74
C LEU A 10 -9.63 -12.16 12.96
N GLY A 11 -9.00 -12.32 14.12
CA GLY A 11 -9.45 -11.79 15.40
C GLY A 11 -9.11 -10.31 15.62
N SER A 12 -8.20 -9.73 14.82
CA SER A 12 -7.76 -8.36 15.01
C SER A 12 -8.81 -7.33 14.58
N GLY A 13 -9.39 -6.65 15.57
CA GLY A 13 -10.29 -5.51 15.35
C GLY A 13 -9.57 -4.30 14.74
N LYS A 14 -8.29 -4.10 15.08
CA LYS A 14 -7.43 -3.03 14.52
C LYS A 14 -7.28 -3.21 13.01
N GLU A 15 -6.77 -4.36 12.58
CA GLU A 15 -6.53 -4.69 11.17
C GLU A 15 -7.82 -4.57 10.34
N ARG A 16 -8.95 -5.04 10.90
CA ARG A 16 -10.25 -4.93 10.23
C ARG A 16 -10.71 -3.49 10.08
N ALA A 17 -10.53 -2.65 11.09
CA ALA A 17 -10.90 -1.25 11.04
C ALA A 17 -10.06 -0.49 10.00
N GLU A 18 -8.75 -0.68 10.01
CA GLU A 18 -7.83 -0.09 9.03
C GLU A 18 -8.16 -0.53 7.61
N HIS A 19 -8.40 -1.83 7.41
CA HIS A 19 -8.76 -2.38 6.10
C HIS A 19 -10.06 -1.78 5.57
N VAL A 20 -11.09 -1.65 6.41
CA VAL A 20 -12.37 -1.03 6.01
C VAL A 20 -12.17 0.42 5.59
N MET A 21 -11.34 1.18 6.31
CA MET A 21 -11.05 2.58 5.96
C MET A 21 -10.36 2.69 4.59
N ILE A 22 -9.41 1.81 4.29
CA ILE A 22 -8.73 1.79 2.99
C ILE A 22 -9.67 1.32 1.88
N VAL A 23 -10.51 0.32 2.12
CA VAL A 23 -11.54 -0.12 1.15
C VAL A 23 -12.46 1.04 0.79
N ASP A 24 -12.92 1.82 1.78
CA ASP A 24 -13.80 2.94 1.53
C ASP A 24 -13.11 4.06 0.74
N LEU A 25 -11.86 4.36 1.06
CA LEU A 25 -11.04 5.29 0.27
C LEU A 25 -10.88 4.82 -1.17
N VAL A 26 -10.62 3.53 -1.41
CA VAL A 26 -10.50 2.98 -2.76
C VAL A 26 -11.85 3.02 -3.49
N ARG A 27 -12.98 2.78 -2.81
CA ARG A 27 -14.32 2.97 -3.39
C ARG A 27 -14.52 4.41 -3.87
N ASN A 28 -14.10 5.39 -3.06
CA ASN A 28 -14.14 6.79 -3.43
C ASN A 28 -13.27 7.07 -4.67
N ASP A 29 -12.03 6.58 -4.68
CA ASP A 29 -11.12 6.78 -5.82
C ASP A 29 -11.68 6.18 -7.12
N VAL A 30 -12.21 4.96 -7.07
CA VAL A 30 -12.85 4.31 -8.22
C VAL A 30 -14.08 5.09 -8.67
N ALA A 31 -14.90 5.61 -7.74
CA ALA A 31 -16.08 6.41 -8.06
C ALA A 31 -15.75 7.68 -8.85
N LEU A 32 -14.55 8.26 -8.69
CA LEU A 32 -14.11 9.42 -9.44
C LEU A 32 -14.08 9.17 -10.95
N VAL A 33 -13.91 7.93 -11.42
CA VAL A 33 -13.81 7.58 -12.85
C VAL A 33 -14.83 6.53 -13.32
N ALA A 34 -15.60 5.95 -12.40
CA ALA A 34 -16.62 4.94 -12.68
C ALA A 34 -18.00 5.54 -13.00
N ARG A 35 -18.83 4.77 -13.71
CA ARG A 35 -20.25 5.06 -13.96
C ARG A 35 -20.99 5.06 -12.63
N VAL A 36 -21.90 6.00 -12.47
CA VAL A 36 -22.74 6.10 -11.26
C VAL A 36 -23.45 4.76 -11.01
N GLY A 37 -23.38 4.28 -9.77
CA GLY A 37 -23.97 2.99 -9.36
C GLY A 37 -23.20 1.74 -9.78
N SER A 38 -22.04 1.86 -10.45
CA SER A 38 -21.26 0.69 -10.88
C SER A 38 -20.17 0.25 -9.89
N VAL A 39 -19.83 1.08 -8.90
CA VAL A 39 -18.77 0.75 -7.92
C VAL A 39 -19.25 -0.31 -6.94
N ARG A 40 -18.47 -1.38 -6.77
CA ARG A 40 -18.80 -2.52 -5.92
C ARG A 40 -17.58 -2.98 -5.14
N VAL A 41 -17.83 -3.53 -3.96
CA VAL A 41 -16.85 -4.35 -3.23
C VAL A 41 -17.21 -5.80 -3.53
N GLU A 42 -16.45 -6.42 -4.43
CA GLU A 42 -16.70 -7.79 -4.91
C GLU A 42 -16.32 -8.82 -3.84
N GLU A 43 -15.27 -8.53 -3.08
CA GLU A 43 -14.78 -9.37 -2.01
C GLU A 43 -14.28 -8.49 -0.88
N MET A 44 -14.61 -8.84 0.37
CA MET A 44 -14.29 -8.05 1.54
C MET A 44 -13.50 -8.85 2.57
N PHE A 45 -12.31 -8.36 2.92
CA PHE A 45 -11.47 -8.89 4.00
C PHE A 45 -11.20 -10.41 3.86
N ALA A 46 -10.96 -10.87 2.64
CA ALA A 46 -10.63 -12.25 2.38
C ALA A 46 -9.16 -12.52 2.67
N LEU A 47 -8.89 -13.62 3.35
CA LEU A 47 -7.52 -14.01 3.65
C LEU A 47 -6.87 -14.69 2.45
N ARG A 48 -5.70 -14.18 2.07
CA ARG A 48 -4.80 -14.81 1.11
C ARG A 48 -3.48 -15.18 1.76
N ARG A 49 -2.91 -16.28 1.28
CA ARG A 49 -1.58 -16.72 1.66
C ARG A 49 -0.59 -16.26 0.60
N TRP A 50 0.33 -15.40 1.00
CA TRP A 50 1.44 -14.93 0.17
C TRP A 50 2.75 -15.29 0.83
N VAL A 51 3.77 -15.64 0.04
CA VAL A 51 5.17 -15.91 0.44
C VAL A 51 5.46 -15.75 1.95
N GLY A 52 5.08 -16.77 2.75
CA GLY A 52 5.39 -16.79 4.18
C GLY A 52 4.49 -15.97 5.13
N LEU A 53 3.40 -15.34 4.70
CA LEU A 53 2.45 -14.57 5.54
C LEU A 53 0.97 -14.73 5.11
N TRP A 54 0.06 -14.35 6.02
CA TRP A 54 -1.36 -14.18 5.72
C TRP A 54 -1.63 -12.69 5.50
N GLN A 55 -2.45 -12.36 4.51
CA GLN A 55 -2.83 -10.98 4.19
C GLN A 55 -4.33 -10.90 3.99
N ALA A 56 -4.95 -9.85 4.51
CA ALA A 56 -6.34 -9.52 4.20
C ALA A 56 -6.41 -8.74 2.88
N GLU A 57 -7.33 -9.14 2.02
CA GLU A 57 -7.56 -8.53 0.72
C GLU A 57 -9.02 -8.20 0.51
N SER A 58 -9.27 -7.13 -0.25
CA SER A 58 -10.58 -6.82 -0.78
C SER A 58 -10.44 -6.46 -2.25
N VAL A 59 -11.50 -6.72 -3.00
CA VAL A 59 -11.59 -6.35 -4.42
C VAL A 59 -12.64 -5.27 -4.57
N VAL A 60 -12.22 -4.11 -5.08
CA VAL A 60 -13.11 -3.00 -5.44
C VAL A 60 -13.12 -2.87 -6.96
N SER A 61 -14.31 -2.89 -7.55
CA SER A 61 -14.50 -2.82 -9.00
C SER A 61 -15.41 -1.64 -9.37
N GLY A 62 -15.35 -1.20 -10.62
CA GLY A 62 -16.25 -0.19 -11.19
C GLY A 62 -16.17 -0.18 -12.71
N LEU A 63 -17.28 0.16 -13.37
CA LEU A 63 -17.30 0.30 -14.83
C LEU A 63 -16.83 1.70 -15.20
N VAL A 64 -15.70 1.82 -15.89
CA VAL A 64 -15.16 3.12 -16.30
C VAL A 64 -16.17 3.90 -17.17
N ARG A 65 -16.31 5.20 -16.92
CA ARG A 65 -17.19 6.07 -17.72
C ARG A 65 -16.64 6.24 -19.14
N PRO A 66 -17.52 6.40 -20.15
CA PRO A 66 -17.07 6.76 -21.49
C PRO A 66 -16.21 8.02 -21.49
N GLY A 67 -15.13 8.03 -22.27
CA GLY A 67 -14.25 9.19 -22.44
C GLY A 67 -13.12 9.34 -21.42
N VAL A 68 -13.07 8.50 -20.37
CA VAL A 68 -11.95 8.50 -19.41
C VAL A 68 -10.70 7.93 -20.07
N GLY A 69 -9.65 8.74 -20.17
CA GLY A 69 -8.34 8.32 -20.65
C GLY A 69 -7.40 7.87 -19.51
N TRP A 70 -6.26 7.29 -19.88
CA TRP A 70 -5.26 6.78 -18.92
C TRP A 70 -4.80 7.80 -17.89
N ALA A 71 -4.58 9.06 -18.30
CA ALA A 71 -4.13 10.11 -17.39
C ALA A 71 -5.17 10.44 -16.30
N GLU A 72 -6.46 10.42 -16.64
CA GLU A 72 -7.54 10.65 -15.66
C GLU A 72 -7.66 9.45 -14.71
N LEU A 73 -7.58 8.22 -15.25
CA LEU A 73 -7.59 6.99 -14.47
C LEU A 73 -6.45 6.95 -13.45
N LEU A 74 -5.22 7.27 -13.89
CA LEU A 74 -4.05 7.31 -13.01
C LEU A 74 -4.17 8.41 -11.95
N ARG A 75 -4.66 9.61 -12.30
CA ARG A 75 -4.84 10.70 -11.31
C ARG A 75 -5.88 10.35 -10.25
N ALA A 76 -6.90 9.57 -10.58
CA ALA A 76 -7.90 9.14 -9.63
C ALA A 76 -7.39 8.05 -8.69
N LEU A 77 -6.65 7.08 -9.22
CA LEU A 77 -6.28 5.87 -8.47
C LEU A 77 -4.90 5.96 -7.80
N ALA A 78 -3.96 6.73 -8.35
CA ALA A 78 -2.60 6.82 -7.84
C ALA A 78 -2.40 8.03 -6.90
N PRO A 79 -1.51 7.91 -5.90
CA PRO A 79 -0.89 6.68 -5.41
C PRO A 79 -1.89 5.77 -4.66
N GLY A 80 -1.53 4.50 -4.48
CA GLY A 80 -2.41 3.50 -3.88
C GLY A 80 -2.87 3.86 -2.46
N GLY A 81 -4.11 3.51 -2.13
CA GLY A 81 -4.71 3.82 -0.82
C GLY A 81 -3.92 3.26 0.36
N SER A 82 -3.45 2.01 0.27
CA SER A 82 -2.75 1.30 1.35
C SER A 82 -1.35 1.85 1.67
N VAL A 83 -0.77 2.68 0.80
CA VAL A 83 0.55 3.30 1.00
C VAL A 83 0.46 4.80 1.25
N THR A 84 -0.75 5.32 1.41
CA THR A 84 -1.02 6.72 1.72
C THR A 84 -1.70 6.85 3.08
N GLY A 85 -3.01 6.64 3.12
CA GLY A 85 -3.84 6.85 4.30
C GLY A 85 -5.16 7.52 3.95
N ALA A 86 -6.10 7.55 4.89
CA ALA A 86 -7.43 8.13 4.71
C ALA A 86 -7.65 9.30 5.67
N PRO A 87 -8.04 10.50 5.19
CA PRO A 87 -8.28 10.90 3.79
C PRO A 87 -7.00 11.09 2.95
N LYS A 88 -6.97 10.59 1.70
CA LYS A 88 -5.76 10.51 0.84
C LYS A 88 -4.95 11.80 0.77
N ARG A 89 -5.60 12.92 0.42
CA ARG A 89 -4.90 14.21 0.21
C ARG A 89 -4.30 14.76 1.50
N ALA A 90 -4.98 14.57 2.63
CA ALA A 90 -4.48 15.01 3.93
C ALA A 90 -3.30 14.15 4.38
N ALA A 91 -3.41 12.83 4.23
CA ALA A 91 -2.32 11.89 4.52
C ALA A 91 -1.07 12.20 3.69
N LEU A 92 -1.24 12.41 2.37
CA LEU A 92 -0.13 12.78 1.48
C LEU A 92 0.53 14.12 1.86
N ALA A 93 -0.24 15.10 2.34
CA ALA A 93 0.33 16.37 2.81
C ALA A 93 1.19 16.18 4.06
N GLN A 94 0.76 15.33 5.00
CA GLN A 94 1.55 14.98 6.19
C GLN A 94 2.81 14.20 5.81
N ILE A 95 2.66 13.18 4.96
CA ILE A 95 3.79 12.40 4.43
C ILE A 95 4.84 13.32 3.80
N ALA A 96 4.42 14.23 2.92
CA ALA A 96 5.32 15.16 2.25
C ALA A 96 5.99 16.15 3.21
N ALA A 97 5.37 16.45 4.35
CA ALA A 97 5.93 17.34 5.36
C ALA A 97 6.89 16.62 6.33
N LEU A 98 6.67 15.33 6.57
CA LEU A 98 7.39 14.54 7.58
C LEU A 98 8.52 13.72 6.97
N GLU A 99 8.37 13.21 5.75
CA GLU A 99 9.42 12.39 5.13
C GLU A 99 10.58 13.28 4.67
N PRO A 100 11.83 12.92 5.01
CA PRO A 100 13.00 13.75 4.72
C PRO A 100 13.37 13.76 3.24
N VAL A 101 12.85 12.79 2.46
CA VAL A 101 13.13 12.61 1.05
C VAL A 101 11.89 12.13 0.32
N GLY A 102 11.84 12.34 -1.00
CA GLY A 102 10.82 11.71 -1.84
C GLY A 102 10.96 10.19 -1.86
N ARG A 103 9.84 9.49 -2.05
CA ARG A 103 9.78 8.02 -2.09
C ARG A 103 10.38 7.38 -3.36
N GLY A 104 10.74 8.19 -4.35
CA GLY A 104 11.30 7.71 -5.61
C GLY A 104 10.39 6.65 -6.27
N PRO A 105 10.92 5.46 -6.64
CA PRO A 105 10.11 4.39 -7.20
C PRO A 105 9.30 3.62 -6.14
N SER A 106 9.52 3.81 -4.84
CA SER A 106 8.80 3.11 -3.78
C SER A 106 7.39 3.67 -3.58
N MET A 107 6.44 2.80 -3.23
CA MET A 107 5.03 3.16 -2.99
C MET A 107 4.37 3.89 -4.19
N GLY A 108 4.96 3.75 -5.37
CA GLY A 108 4.42 4.15 -6.66
C GLY A 108 3.70 2.96 -7.29
N ALA A 109 3.98 2.70 -8.57
CA ALA A 109 3.44 1.55 -9.26
C ALA A 109 4.37 1.09 -10.40
N VAL A 110 4.35 -0.21 -10.71
CA VAL A 110 5.07 -0.81 -11.83
C VAL A 110 4.19 -1.85 -12.51
N GLY A 111 4.25 -1.94 -13.84
CA GLY A 111 3.49 -2.93 -14.59
C GLY A 111 3.41 -2.64 -16.08
N PHE A 112 2.32 -3.09 -16.69
CA PHE A 112 2.13 -3.09 -18.14
C PHE A 112 1.01 -2.14 -18.55
N CYS A 113 1.27 -1.32 -19.57
CA CYS A 113 0.26 -0.55 -20.27
C CYS A 113 0.18 -1.05 -21.72
N THR A 114 -0.99 -1.52 -22.11
CA THR A 114 -1.27 -2.05 -23.45
C THR A 114 -2.47 -1.33 -24.05
N PRO A 115 -2.74 -1.47 -25.37
CA PRO A 115 -3.98 -0.97 -25.97
C PRO A 115 -5.26 -1.53 -25.32
N TYR A 116 -5.17 -2.65 -24.59
CA TYR A 116 -6.32 -3.33 -23.98
C TYR A 116 -6.51 -3.02 -22.49
N GLY A 117 -5.52 -2.43 -21.83
CA GLY A 117 -5.55 -2.33 -20.37
C GLY A 117 -4.25 -1.85 -19.75
N LEU A 118 -4.39 -1.42 -18.50
CA LEU A 118 -3.30 -1.13 -17.58
C LEU A 118 -3.37 -2.14 -16.44
N ASP A 119 -2.28 -2.84 -16.18
CA ASP A 119 -2.12 -3.69 -15.01
C ASP A 119 -0.85 -3.26 -14.27
N VAL A 120 -1.01 -2.76 -13.04
CA VAL A 120 0.08 -2.21 -12.24
C VAL A 120 -0.03 -2.68 -10.80
N GLY A 121 1.10 -3.12 -10.26
CA GLY A 121 1.27 -3.42 -8.85
C GLY A 121 1.93 -2.25 -8.12
N LEU A 122 1.58 -2.06 -6.85
CA LEU A 122 2.30 -1.11 -6.00
C LEU A 122 3.73 -1.61 -5.77
N THR A 123 4.69 -0.71 -5.86
CA THR A 123 6.11 -0.97 -5.60
C THR A 123 6.38 -0.96 -4.09
N ILE A 124 5.78 -1.90 -3.39
CA ILE A 124 6.11 -2.26 -2.00
C ILE A 124 7.05 -3.45 -2.00
N ARG A 125 7.84 -3.62 -0.93
CA ARG A 125 8.89 -4.64 -0.87
C ARG A 125 9.79 -4.61 -2.13
N THR A 126 10.12 -3.39 -2.57
CA THR A 126 10.89 -3.10 -3.78
C THR A 126 12.11 -2.26 -3.37
N VAL A 127 13.24 -2.46 -4.04
CA VAL A 127 14.47 -1.70 -3.79
C VAL A 127 14.85 -0.87 -5.01
N ALA A 128 15.48 0.28 -4.79
CA ALA A 128 16.09 1.07 -5.85
C ALA A 128 17.62 0.98 -5.73
N VAL A 129 18.31 0.83 -6.86
CA VAL A 129 19.78 0.81 -6.88
C VAL A 129 20.27 2.01 -7.66
N GLU A 130 21.06 2.86 -7.01
CA GLU A 130 21.62 4.06 -7.62
C GLU A 130 23.05 4.25 -7.12
N SER A 131 24.00 4.50 -8.04
CA SER A 131 25.38 4.86 -7.70
C SER A 131 26.06 3.92 -6.68
N GLY A 132 25.82 2.60 -6.82
CA GLY A 132 26.37 1.58 -5.92
C GLY A 132 25.70 1.51 -4.53
N ARG A 133 24.61 2.25 -4.31
CA ARG A 133 23.79 2.21 -3.09
C ARG A 133 22.47 1.51 -3.36
N VAL A 134 21.95 0.81 -2.36
CA VAL A 134 20.62 0.22 -2.37
C VAL A 134 19.73 1.00 -1.40
N HIS A 135 18.59 1.45 -1.90
CA HIS A 135 17.60 2.17 -1.14
C HIS A 135 16.40 1.26 -0.88
N VAL A 136 16.01 1.17 0.39
CA VAL A 136 14.88 0.39 0.88
C VAL A 136 13.95 1.33 1.63
N TRP A 137 12.66 1.22 1.34
CA TRP A 137 11.61 1.94 2.08
C TRP A 137 10.68 0.91 2.69
N ALA A 138 10.33 1.13 3.96
CA ALA A 138 9.31 0.37 4.65
C ALA A 138 8.53 1.30 5.59
N GLY A 139 7.30 0.93 5.88
CA GLY A 139 6.42 1.72 6.74
C GLY A 139 5.18 0.93 7.14
N GLY A 140 4.35 1.57 7.94
CA GLY A 140 3.09 1.05 8.47
C GLY A 140 1.96 2.07 8.37
N GLY A 141 0.73 1.61 8.53
CA GLY A 141 -0.43 2.48 8.67
C GLY A 141 -0.50 2.99 10.10
N ILE A 142 -0.45 4.30 10.30
CA ILE A 142 -0.57 4.90 11.63
C ILE A 142 -2.03 5.25 11.89
N THR A 143 -2.59 4.72 12.97
CA THR A 143 -3.91 5.10 13.49
C THR A 143 -3.79 5.74 14.86
N TRP A 144 -4.91 6.26 15.37
CA TRP A 144 -4.95 6.91 16.70
C TRP A 144 -4.46 5.99 17.83
N GLY A 145 -4.65 4.68 17.70
CA GLY A 145 -4.23 3.70 18.70
C GLY A 145 -2.86 3.08 18.42
N SER A 146 -2.12 3.57 17.43
CA SER A 146 -0.79 3.05 17.11
C SER A 146 0.21 3.40 18.21
N ASP A 147 1.05 2.43 18.54
CA ASP A 147 2.20 2.59 19.43
C ASP A 147 3.47 2.85 18.59
N PRO A 148 4.20 3.96 18.81
CA PRO A 148 5.33 4.33 17.95
C PRO A 148 6.42 3.25 17.83
N GLU A 149 6.80 2.60 18.94
CA GLU A 149 7.87 1.59 18.93
C GLU A 149 7.44 0.35 18.14
N SER A 150 6.19 -0.07 18.32
CA SER A 150 5.61 -1.20 17.59
C SER A 150 5.54 -0.95 16.07
N GLU A 151 5.18 0.26 15.65
CA GLU A 151 5.09 0.61 14.22
C GLU A 151 6.48 0.67 13.55
N VAL A 152 7.50 1.13 14.28
CA VAL A 152 8.90 1.06 13.82
C VAL A 152 9.33 -0.40 13.66
N ALA A 153 9.12 -1.23 14.68
CA ALA A 153 9.46 -2.65 14.62
C ALA A 153 8.74 -3.38 13.47
N GLU A 154 7.48 -3.02 13.18
CA GLU A 154 6.73 -3.55 12.05
C GLU A 154 7.35 -3.14 10.70
N ALA A 155 7.75 -1.87 10.55
CA ALA A 155 8.42 -1.38 9.35
C ALA A 155 9.76 -2.11 9.12
N GLU A 156 10.55 -2.28 10.17
CA GLU A 156 11.80 -3.05 10.13
C GLU A 156 11.56 -4.51 9.74
N ALA A 157 10.55 -5.16 10.32
CA ALA A 157 10.17 -6.52 9.98
C ALA A 157 9.73 -6.66 8.52
N LYS A 158 9.07 -5.66 7.94
CA LYS A 158 8.72 -5.62 6.51
C LYS A 158 9.94 -5.45 5.60
N ALA A 159 10.98 -4.74 6.06
CA ALA A 159 12.22 -4.53 5.33
C ALA A 159 13.18 -5.74 5.42
N GLY A 160 13.17 -6.47 6.55
CA GLY A 160 14.08 -7.58 6.84
C GLY A 160 14.26 -8.60 5.70
N PRO A 161 13.20 -9.12 5.06
CA PRO A 161 13.34 -10.05 3.94
C PRO A 161 14.12 -9.48 2.74
N LEU A 162 14.06 -8.16 2.50
CA LEU A 162 14.84 -7.52 1.43
C LEU A 162 16.33 -7.47 1.79
N PHE A 163 16.66 -7.08 3.02
CA PHE A 163 18.04 -7.07 3.48
C PHE A 163 18.66 -8.47 3.43
N ALA A 164 17.93 -9.49 3.90
CA ALA A 164 18.35 -10.89 3.82
C ALA A 164 18.60 -11.34 2.37
N ALA A 165 17.72 -10.95 1.43
CA ALA A 165 17.88 -11.29 0.01
C ALA A 165 19.08 -10.59 -0.65
N LEU A 166 19.45 -9.40 -0.17
CA LEU A 166 20.58 -8.62 -0.66
C LEU A 166 21.92 -9.04 -0.02
N GLY A 167 21.91 -9.96 0.94
CA GLY A 167 23.12 -10.46 1.60
C GLY A 167 23.84 -9.40 2.44
N GLY A 168 23.14 -8.36 2.89
CA GLY A 168 23.70 -7.28 3.69
C GLY A 168 23.14 -7.26 5.11
N ASP A 169 24.01 -6.99 6.08
CA ASP A 169 23.64 -6.49 7.42
C ASP A 169 23.28 -5.00 7.27
N GLY A 170 22.17 -4.71 6.59
CA GLY A 170 21.81 -3.33 6.25
C GLY A 170 21.60 -2.49 7.51
N GLU A 171 22.24 -1.32 7.56
CA GLU A 171 21.96 -0.32 8.59
C GLU A 171 20.63 0.38 8.22
N LEU A 172 19.57 0.10 8.97
CA LEU A 172 18.32 0.86 8.90
C LEU A 172 18.64 2.26 9.40
N ILE A 173 18.86 3.19 8.47
CA ILE A 173 18.97 4.59 8.84
C ILE A 173 17.56 5.10 9.12
N ALA A 174 17.12 4.97 10.38
CA ALA A 174 15.97 5.70 10.88
C ALA A 174 16.33 7.19 10.83
N GLN A 175 16.02 7.86 9.72
CA GLN A 175 16.22 9.30 9.59
C GLN A 175 14.91 10.01 9.95
N GLY A 176 14.69 10.14 11.25
CA GLY A 176 13.88 11.20 11.83
C GLY A 176 14.81 12.22 12.52
N PRO A 177 14.31 13.44 12.85
CA PRO A 177 15.06 14.39 13.67
C PRO A 177 15.46 13.82 15.04
#